data_AF-A0A7S2ZZG3-F1
#
_entry.id   AF-A0A7S2ZZG3-F1
#
_cell.length_a   1.000
_cell.length_b   1.000
_cell.length_c   1.000
_cell.angle_alpha   90.00
_cell.angle_beta   90.00
_cell.angle_gamma   90.00
#
_symmetry.space_group_name_H-M   'P 1'
#
loop_
_entity.id
_entity.type
_entity.pdbx_description
1 polymer ?
#
loop_
_entity_poly.entity_id
_entity_poly.type
_entity_poly.pdbx_seq_one_letter_code
_entity_poly.pdbx_strand_id
1 'polypeptide(L)'
;MNFLRYMSSGRVLNGVKHAKLSEQSVLVKEGVRPRQKILEDSFGRKHTYLRISLTERCNLRCMYCMPEEGIELSPSNELLTASEIERISKVFLSYGVDKIRLTGGEPLVRKDFDDIVQRIGAYRRDPRYNLKTIAITTNGITLKKKLKTLVDNGLSAVNISLDTLVPQKFELITRRRVSSSAWTIIPARFLRE
;
A
#
# COMPACT_ATOMS: atom_id res chain seq x y z
N MET A 1 18.11 48.31 22.92
CA MET A 1 19.37 48.75 22.27
C MET A 1 19.03 49.17 20.84
N ASN A 2 19.03 50.49 20.59
CA ASN A 2 18.83 51.11 19.28
C ASN A 2 19.97 50.76 18.32
N PHE A 3 19.72 50.77 16.99
CA PHE A 3 20.58 51.34 15.93
C PHE A 3 19.82 51.20 14.58
N LEU A 4 19.17 52.26 14.08
CA LEU A 4 19.63 53.22 13.05
C LEU A 4 19.50 52.74 11.58
N ARG A 5 18.42 53.24 10.94
CA ARG A 5 18.38 54.08 9.72
C ARG A 5 19.52 53.94 8.68
N TYR A 6 19.14 53.61 7.43
CA TYR A 6 19.81 54.14 6.23
C TYR A 6 18.78 54.34 5.10
N MET A 7 18.65 55.59 4.63
CA MET A 7 17.98 55.97 3.37
C MET A 7 19.05 56.37 2.36
N SER A 8 18.85 56.03 1.07
CA SER A 8 19.39 56.73 -0.11
C SER A 8 18.90 55.99 -1.36
N SER A 9 17.84 56.43 -2.05
CA SER A 9 17.85 57.30 -3.25
C SER A 9 18.72 56.81 -4.44
N GLY A 10 18.06 56.28 -5.47
CA GLY A 10 18.60 56.07 -6.82
C GLY A 10 17.45 55.88 -7.82
N ARG A 11 17.41 56.70 -8.87
CA ARG A 11 16.31 56.83 -9.84
C ARG A 11 16.77 56.27 -11.21
N VAL A 12 15.84 55.58 -11.92
CA VAL A 12 15.75 55.27 -13.37
C VAL A 12 16.86 54.36 -13.98
N LEU A 13 16.68 53.34 -14.84
CA LEU A 13 15.75 52.99 -15.94
C LEU A 13 15.75 51.45 -16.22
N ASN A 14 14.74 51.00 -16.98
CA ASN A 14 14.67 49.78 -17.83
C ASN A 14 14.21 48.43 -17.24
N GLY A 15 12.88 48.28 -17.23
CA GLY A 15 12.13 47.17 -17.84
C GLY A 15 12.68 45.74 -17.81
N VAL A 16 12.33 45.00 -16.75
CA VAL A 16 11.93 43.58 -16.83
C VAL A 16 10.86 43.36 -15.75
N LYS A 17 9.64 42.97 -16.13
CA LYS A 17 8.59 42.60 -15.18
C LYS A 17 8.95 41.25 -14.54
N HIS A 18 9.72 41.27 -13.45
CA HIS A 18 9.86 40.09 -12.60
C HIS A 18 8.60 39.91 -11.76
N ALA A 19 7.87 38.83 -12.04
CA ALA A 19 6.77 38.37 -11.21
C ALA A 19 7.26 38.18 -9.76
N LYS A 20 6.46 38.66 -8.80
CA LYS A 20 6.72 38.58 -7.35
C LYS A 20 6.93 37.12 -6.92
N LEU A 21 8.18 36.71 -6.81
CA LEU A 21 8.63 35.57 -6.02
C LEU A 21 8.77 36.02 -4.56
N SER A 22 7.67 36.10 -3.79
CA SER A 22 7.81 36.53 -2.38
C SER A 22 6.81 35.95 -1.36
N GLU A 23 6.03 34.91 -1.68
CA GLU A 23 5.20 34.26 -0.65
C GLU A 23 5.45 32.74 -0.47
N GLN A 24 6.05 32.07 -1.46
CA GLN A 24 6.33 30.63 -1.38
C GLN A 24 7.65 30.26 -0.68
N SER A 25 8.55 31.23 -0.48
CA SER A 25 9.88 30.98 0.09
C SER A 25 9.91 30.96 1.63
N VAL A 26 8.81 31.27 2.31
CA VAL A 26 8.76 31.38 3.78
C VAL A 26 8.20 30.11 4.45
N LEU A 27 7.55 29.21 3.70
CA LEU A 27 6.91 28.00 4.26
C LEU A 27 7.81 26.76 4.35
N VAL A 28 9.12 26.88 4.05
CA VAL A 28 10.06 25.74 4.10
C VAL A 28 10.63 25.51 5.51
N LYS A 29 10.30 26.35 6.50
CA LYS A 29 10.96 26.32 7.82
C LYS A 29 10.34 25.43 8.89
N GLU A 30 9.20 24.77 8.66
CA GLU A 30 8.73 23.68 9.54
C GLU A 30 8.12 22.58 8.68
N GLY A 31 8.50 21.32 8.94
CA GLY A 31 8.38 20.17 8.03
C GLY A 31 6.97 19.64 7.75
N VAL A 32 6.00 20.54 7.53
CA VAL A 32 4.64 20.22 7.12
C VAL A 32 4.43 20.76 5.70
N ARG A 33 4.67 19.90 4.70
CA ARG A 33 4.22 20.22 3.35
C ARG A 33 2.69 20.24 3.36
N PRO A 34 2.03 21.25 2.76
CA PRO A 34 0.59 21.21 2.57
C PRO A 34 0.23 19.93 1.84
N ARG A 35 -0.89 19.31 2.26
CA ARG A 35 -1.43 18.09 1.67
C ARG A 35 -1.47 18.26 0.15
N GLN A 36 -0.69 17.46 -0.57
CA GLN A 36 -0.57 17.64 -2.02
C GLN A 36 -1.93 17.37 -2.67
N LYS A 37 -2.21 18.05 -3.78
CA LYS A 37 -3.43 17.80 -4.56
C LYS A 37 -3.48 16.30 -4.90
N ILE A 38 -4.67 15.71 -4.80
CA ILE A 38 -4.86 14.30 -5.14
C ILE A 38 -4.39 14.02 -6.56
N LEU A 39 -3.72 12.87 -6.76
CA LEU A 39 -3.28 12.44 -8.09
C LEU A 39 -4.52 12.23 -8.97
N GLU A 40 -4.53 12.90 -10.11
CA GLU A 40 -5.55 12.82 -11.14
C GLU A 40 -4.88 12.44 -12.45
N ASP A 41 -5.46 11.49 -13.19
CA ASP A 41 -4.99 11.17 -14.53
C ASP A 41 -5.58 12.12 -15.60
N SER A 42 -5.21 11.90 -16.86
CA SER A 42 -5.68 12.71 -18.00
C SER A 42 -7.19 12.65 -18.25
N PHE A 43 -7.90 11.69 -17.63
CA PHE A 43 -9.36 11.56 -17.70
C PHE A 43 -10.05 12.12 -16.45
N GLY A 44 -9.29 12.74 -15.53
CA GLY A 44 -9.82 13.31 -14.30
C GLY A 44 -10.16 12.28 -13.22
N ARG A 45 -9.71 11.03 -13.34
CA ARG A 45 -9.95 10.01 -12.30
C ARG A 45 -8.98 10.24 -11.15
N LYS A 46 -9.51 10.24 -9.92
CA LYS A 46 -8.71 10.41 -8.70
C LYS A 46 -8.12 9.07 -8.24
N HIS A 47 -6.81 9.03 -8.06
CA HIS A 47 -6.13 7.86 -7.52
C HIS A 47 -6.25 7.84 -5.99
N THR A 48 -7.29 7.17 -5.49
CA THR A 48 -7.57 7.05 -4.04
C THR A 48 -6.97 5.79 -3.41
N TYR A 49 -6.44 4.88 -4.24
CA TYR A 49 -6.08 3.54 -3.83
C TYR A 49 -4.76 3.08 -4.47
N LEU A 50 -3.85 2.54 -3.65
CA LEU A 50 -2.60 1.92 -4.07
C LEU A 50 -2.66 0.40 -3.92
N ARG A 51 -2.41 -0.34 -5.01
CA ARG A 51 -2.24 -1.80 -5.02
C ARG A 51 -0.76 -2.13 -5.08
N ILE A 52 -0.25 -2.90 -4.14
CA ILE A 52 1.15 -3.32 -4.11
C ILE A 52 1.23 -4.85 -4.24
N SER A 53 1.86 -5.31 -5.31
CA SER A 53 2.26 -6.72 -5.49
C SER A 53 3.56 -6.95 -4.75
N LEU A 54 3.53 -7.80 -3.71
CA LEU A 54 4.66 -7.96 -2.80
C LEU A 54 5.60 -9.10 -3.17
N THR A 55 5.11 -10.09 -3.89
CA THR A 55 5.85 -11.32 -4.22
C THR A 55 5.15 -12.05 -5.34
N GLU A 56 5.87 -12.86 -6.10
CA GLU A 56 5.32 -13.80 -7.09
C GLU A 56 5.11 -15.19 -6.49
N ARG A 57 5.68 -15.45 -5.31
CA ARG A 57 5.55 -16.74 -4.63
C ARG A 57 4.12 -16.93 -4.14
N CYS A 58 3.61 -18.12 -4.35
CA CYS A 58 2.32 -18.57 -3.85
C CYS A 58 2.44 -19.99 -3.28
N ASN A 59 1.66 -20.31 -2.26
CA ASN A 59 1.51 -21.67 -1.72
C ASN A 59 0.43 -22.49 -2.47
N LEU A 60 -0.21 -21.91 -3.48
CA LEU A 60 -1.13 -22.57 -4.43
C LEU A 60 -0.58 -22.53 -5.86
N ARG A 61 -1.19 -23.30 -6.77
CA ARG A 61 -0.84 -23.40 -8.20
C ARG A 61 -2.12 -23.41 -9.05
N CYS A 62 -2.94 -22.37 -8.88
CA CYS A 62 -4.27 -22.32 -9.52
C CYS A 62 -4.17 -22.35 -11.04
N MET A 63 -4.95 -23.21 -11.70
CA MET A 63 -4.88 -23.45 -13.15
C MET A 63 -5.08 -22.18 -14.00
N TYR A 64 -5.92 -21.24 -13.54
CA TYR A 64 -6.18 -19.97 -14.23
C TYR A 64 -5.18 -18.85 -13.91
N CYS A 65 -4.29 -19.08 -12.92
CA CYS A 65 -3.37 -18.06 -12.42
C CYS A 65 -1.91 -18.40 -12.73
N MET A 66 -1.53 -19.67 -12.63
CA MET A 66 -0.17 -20.15 -12.84
C MET A 66 -0.18 -21.32 -13.81
N PRO A 67 0.57 -21.24 -14.92
CA PRO A 67 0.70 -22.33 -15.87
C PRO A 67 1.30 -23.58 -15.21
N GLU A 68 1.14 -24.74 -15.85
CA GLU A 68 1.56 -26.03 -15.28
C GLU A 68 3.07 -26.12 -15.08
N GLU A 69 3.79 -25.53 -16.03
CA GLU A 69 5.24 -25.41 -16.07
C GLU A 69 5.76 -24.45 -14.98
N GLY A 70 4.87 -23.69 -14.34
CA GLY A 70 5.20 -22.66 -13.38
C GLY A 70 5.67 -21.36 -14.04
N ILE A 71 6.13 -20.44 -13.20
CA ILE A 71 6.73 -19.17 -13.64
C ILE A 71 8.15 -19.08 -13.11
N GLU A 72 9.01 -18.44 -13.88
CA GLU A 72 10.30 -18.00 -13.38
C GLU A 72 10.07 -16.93 -12.30
N LEU A 73 10.70 -17.10 -11.14
CA LEU A 73 10.53 -16.20 -10.01
C LEU A 73 11.70 -15.23 -9.98
N SER A 74 11.41 -13.95 -9.82
CA SER A 74 12.47 -12.96 -9.58
C SER A 74 13.27 -13.32 -8.33
N PRO A 75 14.60 -13.14 -8.36
CA PRO A 75 15.43 -13.30 -7.19
C PRO A 75 15.03 -12.29 -6.10
N SER A 76 15.29 -12.63 -4.84
CA SER A 76 14.72 -11.88 -3.70
C SER A 76 15.25 -10.45 -3.58
N ASN A 77 16.40 -10.14 -4.18
CA ASN A 77 17.00 -8.81 -4.24
C ASN A 77 16.39 -7.89 -5.31
N GLU A 78 15.58 -8.41 -6.23
CA GLU A 78 14.82 -7.60 -7.21
C GLU A 78 13.44 -7.19 -6.67
N LEU A 79 12.97 -7.85 -5.61
CA LEU A 79 11.73 -7.46 -4.94
C LEU A 79 11.97 -6.27 -4.03
N LEU A 80 11.03 -5.32 -4.04
CA LEU A 80 11.06 -4.18 -3.13
C LEU A 80 11.12 -4.64 -1.67
N THR A 81 12.06 -4.08 -0.93
CA THR A 81 12.20 -4.26 0.52
C THR A 81 11.04 -3.63 1.28
N ALA A 82 10.84 -4.00 2.54
CA ALA A 82 9.83 -3.38 3.40
C ALA A 82 9.99 -1.86 3.52
N SER A 83 11.24 -1.36 3.55
CA SER A 83 11.57 0.07 3.59
C SER A 83 11.18 0.79 2.30
N GLU A 84 11.42 0.18 1.13
CA GLU A 84 11.01 0.77 -0.15
C GLU A 84 9.50 0.77 -0.32
N ILE A 85 8.82 -0.30 0.11
CA ILE A 85 7.36 -0.38 0.14
C ILE A 85 6.78 0.71 1.04
N GLU A 86 7.37 0.91 2.22
CA GLU A 86 6.99 1.98 3.14
C GLU A 86 7.18 3.36 2.48
N ARG A 87 8.33 3.59 1.85
CA ARG A 87 8.65 4.84 1.15
C ARG A 87 7.63 5.14 0.05
N ILE A 88 7.31 4.17 -0.80
CA ILE A 88 6.32 4.32 -1.87
C ILE A 88 4.93 4.59 -1.28
N SER A 89 4.54 3.81 -0.26
CA SER A 89 3.26 4.01 0.44
C SER A 89 3.13 5.44 0.96
N LYS A 90 4.16 5.94 1.67
CA LYS A 90 4.21 7.31 2.19
C LYS A 90 4.03 8.37 1.11
N VAL A 91 4.67 8.19 -0.06
CA VAL A 91 4.52 9.11 -1.19
C VAL A 91 3.07 9.12 -1.67
N PHE A 92 2.46 7.97 -1.92
CA PHE A 92 1.06 7.94 -2.37
C PHE A 92 0.08 8.49 -1.33
N LEU A 93 0.32 8.23 -0.03
CA LEU A 93 -0.47 8.82 1.05
C LEU A 93 -0.36 10.35 1.10
N SER A 94 0.81 10.94 0.79
CA SER A 94 0.95 12.41 0.73
C SER A 94 0.18 13.03 -0.43
N TYR A 95 -0.09 12.24 -1.48
CA TYR A 95 -0.95 12.57 -2.61
C TYR A 95 -2.42 12.14 -2.44
N GLY A 96 -2.86 11.87 -1.21
CA GLY A 96 -4.28 11.68 -0.92
C GLY A 96 -4.84 10.28 -1.16
N VAL A 97 -4.01 9.28 -1.49
CA VAL A 97 -4.42 7.88 -1.37
C VAL A 97 -4.82 7.62 0.08
N ASP A 98 -5.98 6.99 0.28
CA ASP A 98 -6.50 6.65 1.62
C ASP A 98 -6.68 5.14 1.83
N LYS A 99 -6.37 4.35 0.81
CA LYS A 99 -6.42 2.88 0.84
C LYS A 99 -5.15 2.27 0.26
N ILE A 100 -4.57 1.32 0.98
CA ILE A 100 -3.49 0.46 0.48
C ILE A 100 -3.96 -0.98 0.50
N ARG A 101 -3.76 -1.72 -0.59
CA ARG A 101 -4.01 -3.16 -0.65
C ARG A 101 -2.73 -3.89 -1.00
N LEU A 102 -2.41 -4.85 -0.16
CA LEU A 102 -1.29 -5.74 -0.33
C LEU A 102 -1.76 -7.03 -1.01
N THR A 103 -1.05 -7.43 -2.05
CA THR A 103 -1.34 -8.61 -2.89
C THR A 103 0.00 -9.22 -3.35
N GLY A 104 -0.03 -10.03 -4.41
CA GLY A 104 1.11 -10.74 -4.97
C GLY A 104 0.63 -12.03 -5.60
N GLY A 105 1.48 -13.06 -5.55
CA GLY A 105 1.05 -14.45 -5.48
C GLY A 105 0.24 -14.65 -4.19
N GLU A 106 0.90 -15.04 -3.10
CA GLU A 106 0.28 -15.04 -1.77
C GLU A 106 1.05 -14.10 -0.83
N PRO A 107 0.50 -12.94 -0.45
CA PRO A 107 1.24 -11.99 0.41
C PRO A 107 1.68 -12.61 1.74
N LEU A 108 0.89 -13.53 2.31
CA LEU A 108 1.20 -14.14 3.60
C LEU A 108 2.34 -15.17 3.57
N VAL A 109 2.86 -15.54 2.38
CA VAL A 109 4.09 -16.36 2.29
C VAL A 109 5.38 -15.54 2.36
N ARG A 110 5.28 -14.21 2.24
CA ARG A 110 6.43 -13.31 2.33
C ARG A 110 6.88 -13.16 3.79
N LYS A 111 8.17 -13.34 4.06
CA LYS A 111 8.74 -13.43 5.43
C LYS A 111 8.56 -12.15 6.25
N ASP A 112 8.80 -11.01 5.62
CA ASP A 112 8.71 -9.65 6.20
C ASP A 112 7.32 -9.02 6.05
N PHE A 113 6.28 -9.82 5.74
CA PHE A 113 4.92 -9.29 5.54
C PHE A 113 4.37 -8.55 6.77
N ASP A 114 4.64 -9.07 7.97
CA ASP A 114 4.13 -8.49 9.21
C ASP A 114 4.81 -7.12 9.49
N ASP A 115 6.09 -6.97 9.14
CA ASP A 115 6.85 -5.70 9.19
C ASP A 115 6.27 -4.68 8.20
N ILE A 116 5.97 -5.10 6.97
CA ILE A 116 5.33 -4.23 5.96
C ILE A 116 4.00 -3.67 6.48
N VAL A 117 3.14 -4.52 7.04
CA VAL A 117 1.84 -4.09 7.57
C VAL A 117 2.04 -3.16 8.76
N GLN A 118 2.98 -3.44 9.66
CA GLN A 118 3.30 -2.58 10.81
C GLN A 118 3.76 -1.18 10.37
N ARG A 119 4.70 -1.10 9.43
CA ARG A 119 5.23 0.16 8.88
C ARG A 119 4.14 1.01 8.24
N ILE A 120 3.31 0.39 7.39
CA ILE A 120 2.19 1.08 6.75
C ILE A 120 1.14 1.48 7.80
N GLY A 121 0.85 0.60 8.75
CA GLY A 121 -0.08 0.80 9.86
C GLY A 121 0.25 2.01 10.74
N ALA A 122 1.54 2.32 10.91
CA ALA A 122 1.98 3.50 11.66
C ALA A 122 1.38 4.80 11.11
N TYR A 123 1.19 4.92 9.79
CA TYR A 123 0.61 6.11 9.15
C TYR A 123 -0.87 6.32 9.44
N ARG A 124 -1.58 5.33 10.00
CA ARG A 124 -2.98 5.52 10.45
C ARG A 124 -3.09 6.47 11.65
N ARG A 125 -2.02 6.57 12.45
CA ARG A 125 -1.96 7.41 13.66
C ARG A 125 -1.29 8.76 13.42
N ASP A 126 -0.74 8.97 12.23
CA ASP A 126 -0.07 10.21 11.86
C ASP A 126 -1.09 11.18 11.24
N PRO A 127 -1.35 12.35 11.87
CA PRO A 127 -2.37 13.30 11.42
C PRO A 127 -2.08 13.94 10.06
N ARG A 128 -0.86 13.80 9.54
CA ARG A 128 -0.50 14.29 8.20
C ARG A 128 -1.08 13.42 7.07
N TYR A 129 -1.47 12.18 7.39
CA TYR A 129 -2.00 11.22 6.44
C TYR A 129 -3.44 10.86 6.78
N ASN A 130 -4.17 10.33 5.80
CA ASN A 130 -5.56 9.92 5.96
C ASN A 130 -5.72 8.46 5.53
N LEU A 131 -4.83 7.59 6.00
CA LEU A 131 -4.90 6.17 5.70
C LEU A 131 -6.10 5.55 6.42
N LYS A 132 -7.18 5.31 5.69
CA LYS A 132 -8.42 4.74 6.20
C LYS A 132 -8.41 3.21 6.18
N THR A 133 -7.81 2.63 5.14
CA THR A 133 -7.90 1.18 4.91
C THR A 133 -6.55 0.58 4.55
N ILE A 134 -6.15 -0.45 5.29
CA ILE A 134 -5.14 -1.41 4.86
C ILE A 134 -5.89 -2.70 4.55
N ALA A 135 -5.79 -3.16 3.31
CA ALA A 135 -6.47 -4.35 2.82
C ALA A 135 -5.47 -5.41 2.38
N ILE A 136 -5.85 -6.68 2.48
CA ILE A 136 -5.10 -7.79 1.87
C ILE A 136 -5.99 -8.56 0.89
N THR A 137 -5.38 -9.15 -0.13
CA THR A 137 -6.00 -10.22 -0.93
C THR A 137 -5.18 -11.48 -0.75
N THR A 138 -5.80 -12.54 -0.24
CA THR A 138 -5.13 -13.78 0.17
C THR A 138 -6.02 -14.99 -0.16
N ASN A 139 -5.42 -16.16 -0.38
CA ASN A 139 -6.16 -17.43 -0.40
C ASN A 139 -6.59 -17.90 0.99
N GLY A 140 -6.14 -17.22 2.06
CA GLY A 140 -6.59 -17.44 3.42
C GLY A 140 -5.89 -18.57 4.16
N ILE A 141 -5.13 -19.46 3.51
CA ILE A 141 -4.59 -20.69 4.14
C ILE A 141 -3.82 -20.42 5.44
N THR A 142 -3.01 -19.36 5.48
CA THR A 142 -2.21 -18.98 6.65
C THR A 142 -2.81 -17.85 7.47
N LEU A 143 -3.95 -17.29 7.04
CA LEU A 143 -4.54 -16.08 7.61
C LEU A 143 -4.92 -16.27 9.08
N LYS A 144 -5.53 -17.40 9.45
CA LYS A 144 -5.98 -17.67 10.83
C LYS A 144 -4.85 -17.50 11.86
N LYS A 145 -3.62 -17.87 11.50
CA LYS A 145 -2.44 -17.79 12.38
C LYS A 145 -1.89 -16.37 12.52
N LYS A 146 -2.07 -15.53 11.49
CA LYS A 146 -1.51 -14.16 11.42
C LYS A 146 -2.54 -13.07 11.72
N LEU A 147 -3.84 -13.35 11.60
CA LEU A 147 -4.91 -12.35 11.58
C LEU A 147 -4.86 -11.39 12.78
N LYS A 148 -4.66 -11.92 14.00
CA LYS A 148 -4.57 -11.07 15.20
C LYS A 148 -3.45 -10.05 15.07
N THR A 149 -2.22 -10.50 14.79
CA THR A 149 -1.05 -9.64 14.61
C THR A 149 -1.26 -8.61 13.51
N LEU A 150 -1.90 -9.01 12.41
CA LEU A 150 -2.18 -8.09 11.29
C LEU A 150 -3.18 -7.01 11.68
N VAL A 151 -4.24 -7.35 12.40
CA VAL A 151 -5.23 -6.39 12.92
C VAL A 151 -4.59 -5.44 13.93
N ASP A 152 -3.77 -5.96 14.85
CA ASP A 152 -3.00 -5.16 15.81
C ASP A 152 -2.07 -4.16 15.09
N ASN A 153 -1.55 -4.54 13.92
CA ASN A 153 -0.74 -3.69 13.04
C ASN A 153 -1.56 -2.80 12.09
N GLY A 154 -2.89 -2.77 12.17
CA GLY A 154 -3.75 -1.84 11.44
C GLY A 154 -4.41 -2.39 10.17
N LEU A 155 -4.32 -3.69 9.90
CA LEU A 155 -5.13 -4.35 8.87
C LEU A 155 -6.62 -4.17 9.17
N SER A 156 -7.39 -3.69 8.19
CA SER A 156 -8.80 -3.37 8.38
C SER A 156 -9.74 -4.00 7.35
N ALA A 157 -9.21 -4.68 6.33
CA ALA A 157 -10.01 -5.37 5.32
C ALA A 157 -9.29 -6.60 4.75
N VAL A 158 -10.05 -7.65 4.46
CA VAL A 158 -9.55 -8.90 3.87
C VAL A 158 -10.43 -9.28 2.69
N ASN A 159 -9.80 -9.57 1.55
CA ASN A 159 -10.43 -10.28 0.43
C ASN A 159 -9.87 -11.70 0.43
N ILE A 160 -10.75 -12.69 0.59
CA ILE A 160 -10.39 -14.11 0.51
C ILE A 160 -10.73 -14.60 -0.89
N SER A 161 -9.73 -15.05 -1.64
CA SER A 161 -9.95 -15.74 -2.92
C SER A 161 -10.31 -17.19 -2.65
N LEU A 162 -11.52 -17.58 -3.09
CA LEU A 162 -12.04 -18.92 -2.95
C LEU A 162 -12.90 -19.28 -4.16
N ASP A 163 -12.42 -20.19 -4.99
CA ASP A 163 -13.10 -20.52 -6.25
C ASP A 163 -14.19 -21.59 -6.08
N THR A 164 -14.14 -22.35 -4.99
CA THR A 164 -15.11 -23.42 -4.72
C THR A 164 -15.14 -23.80 -3.24
N LEU A 165 -16.31 -24.25 -2.78
CA LEU A 165 -16.52 -24.82 -1.46
C LEU A 165 -16.39 -26.36 -1.45
N VAL A 166 -16.29 -26.99 -2.64
CA VAL A 166 -16.17 -28.44 -2.80
C VAL A 166 -14.69 -28.84 -2.72
N PRO A 167 -14.26 -29.62 -1.71
CA PRO A 167 -12.84 -29.92 -1.49
C PRO A 167 -12.12 -30.53 -2.70
N GLN A 168 -12.78 -31.47 -3.39
CA GLN A 168 -12.21 -32.15 -4.56
C GLN A 168 -12.01 -31.17 -5.72
N LYS A 169 -12.95 -30.23 -5.93
CA LYS A 169 -12.80 -29.18 -6.93
C LYS A 169 -11.70 -28.20 -6.54
N PHE A 170 -11.52 -27.92 -5.25
CA PHE A 170 -10.44 -27.04 -4.79
C PHE A 170 -9.08 -27.64 -5.11
N GLU A 171 -8.88 -28.93 -4.83
CA GLU A 171 -7.63 -29.63 -5.16
C GLU A 171 -7.35 -29.59 -6.66
N LEU A 172 -8.38 -29.81 -7.48
CA LEU A 172 -8.28 -29.74 -8.95
C LEU A 172 -7.89 -28.32 -9.41
N ILE A 173 -8.61 -27.30 -8.95
CA ILE A 173 -8.39 -25.90 -9.36
C ILE A 173 -7.03 -25.41 -8.91
N THR A 174 -6.63 -25.69 -7.67
CA THR A 174 -5.43 -25.11 -7.05
C THR A 174 -4.17 -25.97 -7.20
N ARG A 175 -4.31 -27.20 -7.72
CA ARG A 175 -3.28 -28.24 -7.83
C ARG A 175 -2.55 -28.51 -6.50
N ARG A 176 -3.20 -28.27 -5.36
CA ARG A 176 -2.65 -28.46 -4.02
C ARG A 176 -3.71 -29.02 -3.08
N ARG A 177 -3.29 -30.00 -2.28
CA ARG A 177 -4.08 -30.45 -1.13
C ARG A 177 -3.86 -29.51 0.04
N VAL A 178 -4.95 -29.11 0.67
CA VAL A 178 -4.96 -28.34 1.92
C VAL A 178 -5.74 -29.13 2.96
N SER A 179 -5.24 -29.17 4.19
CA SER A 179 -5.95 -29.86 5.26
C SER A 179 -7.28 -29.16 5.56
N SER A 180 -8.25 -29.91 6.10
CA SER A 180 -9.56 -29.41 6.53
C SER A 180 -9.49 -28.15 7.42
N SER A 181 -8.39 -27.95 8.15
CA SER A 181 -8.17 -26.76 8.97
C SER A 181 -8.00 -25.44 8.20
N ALA A 182 -7.63 -25.49 6.91
CA ALA A 182 -7.54 -24.29 6.06
C ALA A 182 -8.93 -23.72 5.74
N TRP A 183 -9.96 -24.58 5.71
CA TRP A 183 -11.36 -24.21 5.48
C TRP A 183 -12.02 -23.54 6.68
N THR A 184 -11.41 -23.63 7.88
CA THR A 184 -12.01 -23.14 9.13
C THR A 184 -12.19 -21.62 9.20
N ILE A 185 -11.62 -20.86 8.26
CA ILE A 185 -11.85 -19.41 8.18
C ILE A 185 -13.24 -19.11 7.64
N ILE A 186 -13.81 -20.01 6.84
CA ILE A 186 -15.16 -19.89 6.33
C ILE A 186 -16.08 -20.60 7.33
N PRO A 187 -17.03 -19.89 7.96
CA PRO A 187 -17.94 -20.51 8.92
C PRO A 187 -18.64 -21.73 8.31
N ALA A 188 -18.69 -22.85 9.03
CA ALA A 188 -19.26 -24.12 8.54
C ALA A 188 -20.70 -23.99 8.02
N ARG A 189 -21.44 -22.96 8.44
CA ARG A 189 -22.79 -22.62 7.94
C ARG A 189 -22.82 -22.30 6.44
N PHE A 190 -21.70 -21.91 5.85
CA PHE A 190 -21.57 -21.65 4.41
C PHE A 190 -21.11 -22.89 3.63
N LEU A 191 -20.81 -24.01 4.30
CA LEU A 191 -20.29 -25.24 3.69
C LEU A 191 -21.35 -26.35 3.58
N ARG A 192 -22.61 -26.06 3.91
CA ARG A 192 -23.72 -27.02 3.73
C ARG A 192 -24.53 -26.58 2.52
N GLU A 193 -24.58 -27.44 1.51
CA GLU A 193 -25.63 -27.42 0.49
C GLU A 193 -26.99 -27.76 1.12
#